data_AF-R1DMX3-F1
#
_entry.id   AF-R1DMX3-F1
#
_cell.length_a   1.000
_cell.length_b   1.000
_cell.length_c   1.000
_cell.angle_alpha   90.00
_cell.angle_beta   90.00
_cell.angle_gamma   90.00
#
_symmetry.space_group_name_H-M   'P 1'
#
loop_
_entity.id
_entity.type
_entity.pdbx_description
1 polymer ?
#
loop_
_entity_poly.entity_id
_entity_poly.type
_entity_poly.pdbx_seq_one_letter_code
_entity_poly.pdbx_strand_id
1 'polypeptide(L)'
;MYVRSKRGDEAVKAVVTTKQRKLATASHILVEQQALANELKERLAGGADFASLAREHSQCPSGQKRDGSLGSFPPGQMVPAFDEIVWTAPLGEVQGPIKTQFGWHLILVTDRSGPDVEAKQE
;
A
#
# COMPACT_ATOMS: atom_id res chain seq x y z
N MET A 1 24.10 -39.48 44.52
CA MET A 1 23.42 -39.88 43.27
C MET A 1 22.99 -38.60 42.56
N TYR A 2 23.76 -38.14 41.57
CA TYR A 2 23.50 -36.91 40.82
C TYR A 2 22.53 -37.23 39.68
N VAL A 3 21.41 -36.50 39.59
CA VAL A 3 20.63 -36.41 38.35
C VAL A 3 20.31 -34.95 38.07
N ARG A 4 20.78 -34.50 36.90
CA ARG A 4 20.76 -33.15 36.31
C ARG A 4 19.33 -32.61 36.22
N SER A 5 19.05 -31.37 36.65
CA SER A 5 19.05 -30.15 35.83
C SER A 5 18.42 -30.32 34.44
N LYS A 6 17.24 -29.72 34.23
CA LYS A 6 16.80 -28.90 33.07
C LYS A 6 15.51 -28.18 33.47
N ARG A 7 15.55 -26.88 33.80
CA ARG A 7 15.19 -25.77 32.88
C ARG A 7 13.97 -26.12 32.01
N GLY A 8 12.80 -25.71 32.47
CA GLY A 8 11.61 -25.58 31.64
C GLY A 8 11.70 -24.23 30.93
N ASP A 9 12.38 -24.23 29.79
CA ASP A 9 12.35 -23.12 28.85
C ASP A 9 10.97 -23.14 28.18
N GLU A 10 10.02 -22.38 28.73
CA GLU A 10 8.70 -22.17 28.14
C GLU A 10 8.83 -21.23 26.94
N ALA A 11 9.40 -21.76 25.86
CA ALA A 11 9.36 -21.14 24.55
C ALA A 11 7.92 -21.14 24.07
N VAL A 12 7.23 -20.02 24.32
CA VAL A 12 5.98 -19.68 23.64
C VAL A 12 6.19 -19.89 22.14
N LYS A 13 5.56 -20.95 21.63
CA LYS A 13 5.51 -21.26 20.21
C LYS A 13 4.84 -20.09 19.52
N ALA A 14 5.65 -19.19 18.98
CA ALA A 14 5.22 -18.28 17.94
C ALA A 14 4.66 -19.18 16.82
N VAL A 15 3.34 -19.28 16.76
CA VAL A 15 2.63 -19.84 15.61
C VAL A 15 2.88 -18.83 14.49
N VAL A 16 4.01 -18.98 13.83
CA VAL A 16 4.32 -18.30 12.58
C VAL A 16 3.43 -18.95 11.54
N THR A 17 2.15 -18.56 11.53
CA THR A 17 1.21 -18.94 10.48
C THR A 17 1.79 -18.41 9.18
N THR A 18 2.39 -19.31 8.41
CA THR A 18 2.83 -19.16 7.03
C THR A 18 1.61 -18.97 6.12
N LYS A 19 0.87 -17.88 6.32
CA LYS A 19 -0.10 -17.39 5.35
C LYS A 19 0.71 -16.55 4.37
N GLN A 20 0.76 -17.00 3.12
CA GLN A 20 1.43 -16.35 1.99
C GLN A 20 1.44 -14.82 2.15
N ARG A 21 2.63 -14.22 2.32
CA ARG A 21 2.78 -12.77 2.53
C ARG A 21 2.61 -12.07 1.18
N LYS A 22 1.36 -11.81 0.79
CA LYS A 22 1.07 -10.85 -0.27
C LYS A 22 1.35 -9.46 0.27
N LEU A 23 2.21 -8.74 -0.41
CA LEU A 23 2.63 -7.38 -0.10
C LEU A 23 2.49 -6.56 -1.38
N ALA A 24 1.86 -5.42 -1.31
CA ALA A 24 1.84 -4.46 -2.40
C ALA A 24 2.60 -3.22 -1.98
N THR A 25 3.42 -2.71 -2.90
CA THR A 25 4.07 -1.41 -2.76
C THR A 25 3.32 -0.42 -3.62
N ALA A 26 2.74 0.58 -2.97
CA ALA A 26 2.02 1.64 -3.65
C ALA A 26 2.32 2.98 -3.02
N SER A 27 2.14 4.02 -3.82
CA SER A 27 2.22 5.41 -3.43
C SER A 27 0.84 6.03 -3.55
N HIS A 28 0.55 7.01 -2.71
CA HIS A 28 -0.71 7.72 -2.75
C HIS A 28 -0.56 9.22 -2.56
N ILE A 29 -1.53 9.97 -3.07
CA ILE A 29 -1.64 11.42 -2.84
C ILE A 29 -3.03 11.69 -2.31
N LEU A 30 -3.09 12.08 -1.03
CA LEU A 30 -4.28 12.61 -0.40
C LEU A 30 -4.39 14.11 -0.64
N VAL A 31 -5.49 14.55 -1.24
CA VAL A 31 -5.84 15.97 -1.44
C VAL A 31 -7.28 16.22 -1.00
N GLU A 32 -7.56 17.35 -0.37
CA GLU A 32 -8.93 17.68 0.05
C GLU A 32 -9.84 18.05 -1.14
N GLN A 33 -9.28 18.65 -2.19
CA GLN A 33 -10.03 19.21 -3.30
C GLN A 33 -10.06 18.27 -4.51
N GLN A 34 -11.27 18.01 -5.02
CA GLN A 34 -11.45 17.24 -6.26
C GLN A 34 -10.75 17.89 -7.46
N ALA A 35 -10.83 19.22 -7.56
CA ALA A 35 -10.21 19.98 -8.64
C ALA A 35 -8.70 19.75 -8.67
N LEU A 36 -8.06 19.76 -7.50
CA LEU A 36 -6.64 19.52 -7.36
C LEU A 36 -6.29 18.07 -7.72
N ALA A 37 -7.10 17.09 -7.29
CA ALA A 37 -6.90 15.70 -7.70
C ALA A 37 -6.97 15.50 -9.23
N ASN A 38 -7.88 16.23 -9.89
CA ASN A 38 -8.02 16.17 -11.35
C ASN A 38 -6.82 16.85 -12.05
N GLU A 39 -6.38 18.01 -11.55
CA GLU A 39 -5.19 18.70 -12.08
C GLU A 39 -3.94 17.83 -11.96
N LEU A 40 -3.74 17.16 -10.81
CA LEU A 40 -2.64 16.22 -10.62
C LEU A 40 -2.71 15.06 -11.61
N LYS A 41 -3.91 14.52 -11.85
CA LYS A 41 -4.11 13.46 -12.85
C LYS A 41 -3.74 13.93 -14.27
N GLU A 42 -4.12 15.15 -14.65
CA GLU A 42 -3.76 15.73 -15.94
C GLU A 42 -2.25 15.95 -16.06
N ARG A 43 -1.59 16.43 -15.00
CA ARG A 43 -0.13 16.57 -14.95
C ARG A 43 0.58 15.22 -15.08
N LEU A 44 0.08 14.19 -14.37
CA LEU A 44 0.60 12.82 -14.44
C LEU A 44 0.44 12.23 -15.84
N ALA A 45 -0.70 12.48 -16.51
CA ALA A 45 -0.91 12.10 -17.90
C ALA A 45 0.05 12.83 -18.86
N GLY A 46 0.48 14.05 -18.51
CA GLY A 46 1.52 14.81 -19.22
C GLY A 46 2.96 14.37 -18.94
N GLY A 47 3.18 13.36 -18.10
CA GLY A 47 4.51 12.86 -17.74
C GLY A 47 5.15 13.56 -16.52
N ALA A 48 4.36 14.23 -15.68
CA ALA A 48 4.84 14.73 -14.41
C ALA A 48 5.20 13.59 -13.45
N ASP A 49 6.13 13.87 -12.53
CA ASP A 49 6.57 12.89 -11.54
C ASP A 49 5.60 12.84 -10.35
N PHE A 50 5.08 11.64 -10.04
CA PHE A 50 4.15 11.41 -8.94
C PHE A 50 4.77 11.73 -7.58
N ALA A 51 6.06 11.45 -7.42
CA ALA A 51 6.79 11.65 -6.17
C ALA A 51 6.84 13.16 -5.82
N SER A 52 7.14 13.99 -6.82
CA SER A 52 7.15 15.45 -6.69
C SER A 52 5.77 16.00 -6.33
N LEU A 53 4.74 15.59 -7.08
CA LEU A 53 3.36 16.02 -6.83
C LEU A 53 2.86 15.56 -5.45
N ALA A 54 3.21 14.35 -5.03
CA ALA A 54 2.89 13.84 -3.71
C ALA A 54 3.55 14.67 -2.61
N ARG A 55 4.80 15.06 -2.80
CA ARG A 55 5.53 15.85 -1.81
C ARG A 55 5.00 17.29 -1.69
N GLU A 56 4.57 17.88 -2.80
CA GLU A 56 4.06 19.26 -2.84
C GLU A 56 2.59 19.36 -2.42
N HIS A 57 1.75 18.39 -2.82
CA HIS A 57 0.30 18.48 -2.67
C HIS A 57 -0.29 17.49 -1.68
N SER A 58 0.43 16.43 -1.27
CA SER A 58 -0.16 15.44 -0.36
C SER A 58 -0.30 15.99 1.06
N GLN A 59 -1.51 15.91 1.58
CA GLN A 59 -1.81 16.19 2.98
C GLN A 59 -1.53 15.01 3.92
N CYS A 60 -1.13 13.85 3.40
CA CYS A 60 -0.69 12.75 4.25
C CYS A 60 0.74 13.02 4.75
N PRO A 61 1.03 12.85 6.06
CA PRO A 61 2.39 12.99 6.60
C PRO A 61 3.35 11.96 5.99
N SER A 62 2.84 10.82 5.52
CA SER A 62 3.59 9.83 4.75
C SER A 62 3.95 10.34 3.35
N GLY A 63 3.08 11.13 2.73
CA GLY A 63 3.29 11.71 1.41
C GLY A 63 4.47 12.69 1.37
N GLN A 64 4.61 13.49 2.42
CA GLN A 64 5.69 14.48 2.54
C GLN A 64 7.07 13.87 2.87
N LYS A 65 7.10 12.68 3.48
CA LYS A 65 8.35 12.03 3.94
C LYS A 65 8.87 10.92 3.02
N ARG A 66 8.00 10.35 2.18
CA ARG A 66 8.31 9.21 1.30
C ARG A 66 7.82 9.45 -0.12
N ASP A 67 7.59 10.71 -0.48
CA ASP A 67 7.14 11.11 -1.81
C ASP A 67 5.86 10.36 -2.23
N GLY A 68 4.89 10.29 -1.31
CA GLY A 68 3.64 9.53 -1.49
C GLY A 68 3.73 8.05 -1.16
N SER A 69 4.94 7.47 -1.05
CA SER A 69 5.12 6.02 -0.93
C SER A 69 4.73 5.51 0.45
N LEU A 70 3.82 4.53 0.48
CA LEU A 70 3.38 3.87 1.72
C LEU A 70 4.27 2.69 2.12
N GLY A 71 5.20 2.30 1.24
CA GLY A 71 6.00 1.10 1.40
C GLY A 71 5.20 -0.16 1.05
N SER A 72 5.72 -1.32 1.45
CA SER A 72 5.07 -2.60 1.19
C SER A 72 4.09 -2.93 2.31
N PHE A 73 2.80 -3.03 1.99
CA PHE A 73 1.74 -3.35 2.95
C PHE A 73 0.97 -4.60 2.53
N PRO A 74 0.48 -5.41 3.49
CA PRO A 74 -0.39 -6.53 3.21
C PRO A 74 -1.81 -6.08 2.85
N PRO A 75 -2.57 -6.95 2.14
CA PRO A 75 -3.96 -6.68 1.83
C PRO A 75 -4.79 -6.50 3.10
N GLY A 76 -5.71 -5.54 3.09
CA GLY A 76 -6.62 -5.25 4.20
C GLY A 76 -6.03 -4.38 5.32
N GLN A 77 -4.81 -3.86 5.16
CA GLN A 77 -4.26 -2.85 6.07
C GLN A 77 -4.79 -1.43 5.78
N MET A 78 -5.32 -1.21 4.56
CA MET A 78 -5.82 0.08 4.09
C MET A 78 -7.34 0.07 3.91
N VAL A 79 -7.91 1.23 3.57
CA VAL A 79 -9.34 1.32 3.23
C VAL A 79 -9.67 0.38 2.07
N PRO A 80 -10.86 -0.27 2.07
CA PRO A 80 -11.19 -1.30 1.10
C PRO A 80 -11.08 -0.81 -0.35
N ALA A 81 -11.58 0.39 -0.64
CA ALA A 81 -11.47 0.99 -1.97
C ALA A 81 -10.01 1.21 -2.44
N PHE A 82 -9.09 1.42 -1.50
CA PHE A 82 -7.67 1.54 -1.82
C PHE A 82 -7.06 0.17 -2.09
N ASP A 83 -7.36 -0.81 -1.24
CA ASP A 83 -6.87 -2.18 -1.38
C ASP A 83 -7.31 -2.79 -2.70
N GLU A 84 -8.60 -2.71 -3.03
CA GLU A 84 -9.15 -3.22 -4.29
C GLU A 84 -8.44 -2.64 -5.50
N ILE A 85 -8.18 -1.33 -5.52
CA ILE A 85 -7.46 -0.67 -6.60
C ILE A 85 -5.99 -1.12 -6.64
N VAL A 86 -5.35 -1.22 -5.48
CA VAL A 86 -3.97 -1.69 -5.39
C VAL A 86 -3.81 -3.11 -5.89
N TRP A 87 -4.84 -3.94 -5.92
CA TRP A 87 -4.80 -5.30 -6.49
C TRP A 87 -5.40 -5.42 -7.89
N THR A 88 -6.36 -4.56 -8.25
CA THR A 88 -7.07 -4.61 -9.55
C THR A 88 -6.36 -3.79 -10.64
N ALA A 89 -5.69 -2.71 -10.27
CA ALA A 89 -5.04 -1.82 -11.22
C ALA A 89 -3.85 -2.47 -11.94
N PRO A 90 -3.36 -1.92 -13.06
CA PRO A 90 -2.05 -2.26 -13.56
C PRO A 90 -0.93 -1.61 -12.73
N LEU A 91 0.22 -2.28 -12.68
CA LEU A 91 1.45 -1.72 -12.11
C LEU A 91 1.92 -0.53 -12.97
N GLY A 92 2.40 0.53 -12.33
CA GLY A 92 2.86 1.74 -12.99
C GLY A 92 1.74 2.68 -13.47
N GLU A 93 0.47 2.36 -13.22
CA GLU A 93 -0.64 3.22 -13.58
C GLU A 93 -1.20 3.99 -12.38
N VAL A 94 -1.49 5.28 -12.62
CA VAL A 94 -2.12 6.15 -11.63
C VAL A 94 -3.63 5.91 -11.65
N GLN A 95 -4.14 5.42 -10.53
CA GLN A 95 -5.54 5.17 -10.28
C GLN A 95 -6.16 6.28 -9.44
N GLY A 96 -7.31 6.77 -9.88
CA GLY A 96 -8.10 7.76 -9.16
C GLY A 96 -8.69 8.85 -10.06
N PRO A 97 -9.26 9.89 -9.46
CA PRO A 97 -9.27 10.21 -8.02
C PRO A 97 -10.37 9.45 -7.24
N ILE A 98 -9.98 8.80 -6.14
CA ILE A 98 -10.90 8.01 -5.28
C ILE A 98 -11.37 8.88 -4.13
N LYS A 99 -12.68 9.07 -4.02
CA LYS A 99 -13.28 9.80 -2.91
C LYS A 99 -13.36 8.92 -1.66
N THR A 100 -12.74 9.39 -0.59
CA THR A 100 -12.89 8.81 0.75
C THR A 100 -13.38 9.89 1.72
N GLN A 101 -13.64 9.49 2.96
CA GLN A 101 -13.96 10.39 4.06
C GLN A 101 -12.85 11.38 4.43
N PHE A 102 -11.61 11.16 3.98
CA PHE A 102 -10.47 12.07 4.21
C PHE A 102 -10.22 13.02 3.03
N GLY A 103 -10.92 12.85 1.92
CA GLY A 103 -10.71 13.63 0.69
C GLY A 103 -10.56 12.73 -0.54
N TRP A 104 -9.71 13.15 -1.47
CA TRP A 104 -9.45 12.47 -2.72
C TRP A 104 -8.08 11.82 -2.71
N HIS A 105 -8.04 10.57 -3.12
CA HIS A 105 -6.82 9.76 -3.15
C HIS A 105 -6.48 9.40 -4.59
N LEU A 106 -5.26 9.72 -5.00
CA LEU A 106 -4.63 9.16 -6.18
C LEU A 106 -3.70 8.04 -5.71
N ILE A 107 -3.71 6.90 -6.40
CA ILE A 107 -2.95 5.71 -6.05
C ILE A 107 -2.06 5.38 -7.23
N LEU A 108 -0.79 5.07 -6.99
CA LEU A 108 0.13 4.55 -7.98
C LEU A 108 0.73 3.27 -7.42
N VAL A 109 0.47 2.14 -8.06
CA VAL A 109 1.05 0.86 -7.63
C VAL A 109 2.39 0.70 -8.32
N THR A 110 3.47 0.60 -7.56
CA THR A 110 4.83 0.48 -8.11
C THR A 110 5.29 -0.96 -8.18
N ASP A 111 4.93 -1.78 -7.21
CA ASP A 111 5.30 -3.19 -7.15
C ASP A 111 4.24 -4.03 -6.42
N ARG A 112 4.12 -5.30 -6.80
CA ARG A 112 3.33 -6.30 -6.08
C ARG A 112 4.20 -7.52 -5.85
N SER A 113 4.46 -7.81 -4.59
CA SER A 113 5.26 -8.93 -4.14
C SER A 113 4.37 -9.97 -3.45
N GLY A 114 4.14 -11.11 -4.10
CA GLY A 114 3.37 -12.21 -3.55
C GLY A 114 3.07 -13.26 -4.62
N PRO A 115 2.57 -14.46 -4.26
CA PRO A 115 2.07 -15.37 -5.27
C PRO A 115 0.89 -14.69 -5.98
N ASP A 116 1.07 -14.43 -7.26
CA ASP A 116 -0.02 -14.17 -8.19
C ASP A 116 -0.98 -15.35 -8.05
N VAL A 117 -2.12 -15.12 -7.38
CA VAL A 117 -3.22 -16.08 -7.49
C VAL A 117 -4.00 -15.59 -8.68
N GLU A 118 -3.54 -15.97 -9.87
CA GLU A 118 -4.40 -16.00 -11.04
C GLU A 118 -5.61 -16.82 -10.63
N ALA A 119 -6.72 -16.12 -10.35
CA ALA A 119 -7.98 -16.74 -9.99
C ALA A 119 -8.55 -17.37 -11.27
N LYS A 120 -8.04 -18.55 -11.64
CA LYS A 120 -8.82 -19.50 -12.43
C LYS A 120 -9.84 -20.12 -11.47
N GLN A 121 -11.00 -19.50 -11.41
CA GLN A 121 -12.19 -20.15 -10.88
C GLN A 121 -12.75 -21.01 -12.03
N GLU A 122 -12.57 -22.32 -11.88
CA GLU A 122 -13.11 -23.38 -12.76
C GLU A 122 -14.62 -23.58 -12.52
#